data_AF-A0A0D1YMZ0-F1
#
_entry.id   AF-A0A0D1YMZ0-F1
#
_cell.length_a   1.000
_cell.length_b   1.000
_cell.length_c   1.000
_cell.angle_alpha   90.00
_cell.angle_beta   90.00
_cell.angle_gamma   90.00
#
_symmetry.space_group_name_H-M   'P 1'
#
loop_
_entity.id
_entity.type
_entity.pdbx_description
1 polymer ?
#
loop_
_entity_poly.entity_id
_entity_poly.type
_entity_poly.pdbx_seq_one_letter_code
_entity_poly.pdbx_strand_id
1 'polypeptide(L)'
;MQQQTTGQPQSQQVIMTTPPTIITTKDTHYVKDQMSWLLVAMKKCSHYAQECTDPQVKQIIDRAGQMHQRHYNTLLQHCQTDNTSAMNNVSGSMSAQ
;
A
#
# COMPACT_ATOMS: atom_id res chain seq x y z
N MET A 1 22.67 54.69 19.99
CA MET A 1 21.77 53.93 19.10
C MET A 1 22.43 52.60 18.79
N GLN A 2 21.88 51.51 19.30
CA GLN A 2 22.32 50.15 18.97
C GLN A 2 21.05 49.35 18.70
N GLN A 3 20.79 49.09 17.42
CA GLN A 3 19.60 48.39 16.95
C GLN A 3 19.95 46.91 16.78
N GLN A 4 19.29 46.10 17.59
CA GLN A 4 19.44 44.65 17.63
C GLN A 4 18.58 44.05 16.52
N THR A 5 19.22 43.44 15.53
CA THR A 5 18.57 42.67 14.45
C THR A 5 18.27 41.27 14.94
N THR A 6 16.99 40.93 15.06
CA THR A 6 16.49 39.60 15.40
C THR A 6 16.46 38.75 14.13
N GLY A 7 17.29 37.70 14.07
CA GLY A 7 17.28 36.71 12.97
C GLY A 7 16.12 35.73 13.11
N GLN A 8 15.35 35.54 12.03
CA GLN A 8 14.33 34.49 11.92
C GLN A 8 14.99 33.13 11.62
N PRO A 9 14.50 32.01 12.21
CA PRO A 9 14.96 30.68 11.84
C PRO A 9 14.38 30.26 10.47
N GLN A 10 15.29 29.86 9.57
CA GLN A 10 14.99 29.37 8.23
C GLN A 10 14.50 27.91 8.31
N SER A 11 13.28 27.65 7.88
CA SER A 11 12.68 26.31 7.84
C SER A 11 13.41 25.42 6.82
N GLN A 12 14.33 24.58 7.28
CA GLN A 12 14.92 23.50 6.47
C GLN A 12 13.83 22.46 6.18
N GLN A 13 13.45 22.32 4.90
CA GLN A 13 12.56 21.26 4.48
C GLN A 13 13.28 19.92 4.53
N VAL A 14 12.82 19.03 5.40
CA VAL A 14 13.31 17.67 5.53
C VAL A 14 12.92 16.87 4.28
N ILE A 15 13.92 16.41 3.54
CA ILE A 15 13.71 15.54 2.38
C ILE A 15 13.50 14.11 2.90
N MET A 16 12.27 13.60 2.84
CA MET A 16 11.99 12.19 3.12
C MET A 16 12.52 11.31 1.99
N THR A 17 13.48 10.43 2.30
CA THR A 17 14.05 9.47 1.34
C THR A 17 13.30 8.14 1.30
N THR A 18 12.45 7.87 2.30
CA THR A 18 11.68 6.62 2.42
C THR A 18 10.21 6.96 2.66
N PRO A 19 9.27 6.34 1.94
CA PRO A 19 7.85 6.63 2.13
C PRO A 19 7.40 6.26 3.55
N PRO A 20 6.55 7.08 4.19
CA PRO A 20 6.02 6.80 5.51
C PRO A 20 5.11 5.56 5.48
N THR A 21 4.99 4.88 6.63
CA THR A 21 4.16 3.68 6.77
C THR A 21 2.66 3.97 6.90
N ILE A 22 2.26 5.24 6.96
CA ILE A 22 0.86 5.69 7.00
C ILE A 22 0.16 5.33 5.69
N ILE A 23 -1.05 4.81 5.80
CA ILE A 23 -1.96 4.62 4.66
C ILE A 23 -2.95 5.77 4.64
N THR A 24 -2.91 6.59 3.60
CA THR A 24 -3.90 7.67 3.46
C THR A 24 -5.25 7.12 3.00
N THR A 25 -6.30 7.95 3.06
CA THR A 25 -7.61 7.62 2.47
C THR A 25 -7.47 7.30 0.98
N LYS A 26 -6.63 8.04 0.25
CA LYS A 26 -6.37 7.81 -1.17
C LYS A 26 -5.74 6.43 -1.41
N ASP A 27 -4.76 6.06 -0.59
CA ASP A 27 -4.11 4.73 -0.67
C ASP A 27 -5.12 3.62 -0.38
N THR A 28 -5.98 3.80 0.62
CA THR A 28 -7.04 2.84 0.95
C THR A 28 -8.00 2.61 -0.22
N HIS A 29 -8.39 3.67 -0.94
CA HIS A 29 -9.24 3.54 -2.12
C HIS A 29 -8.56 2.72 -3.23
N TYR A 30 -7.30 3.01 -3.56
CA TYR A 30 -6.57 2.24 -4.57
C TYR A 30 -6.39 0.76 -4.18
N VAL A 31 -6.05 0.50 -2.91
CA VAL A 31 -5.89 -0.87 -2.41
C VAL A 31 -7.22 -1.62 -2.49
N LYS A 32 -8.34 -0.99 -2.11
CA LYS A 32 -9.67 -1.60 -2.21
C LYS A 32 -10.05 -1.94 -3.65
N ASP A 33 -9.80 -1.03 -4.59
CA ASP A 33 -10.09 -1.27 -6.00
C ASP A 33 -9.25 -2.45 -6.54
N GLN A 34 -7.95 -2.47 -6.22
CA GLN A 34 -7.05 -3.54 -6.63
C GLN A 34 -7.44 -4.89 -6.03
N MET A 35 -7.82 -4.94 -4.74
CA MET A 35 -8.32 -6.14 -4.09
C MET A 35 -9.60 -6.67 -4.74
N SER A 36 -10.51 -5.77 -5.14
CA SER A 36 -11.72 -6.13 -5.87
C SER A 36 -11.41 -6.78 -7.22
N TRP A 37 -10.42 -6.25 -7.94
CA TRP A 37 -9.96 -6.83 -9.21
C TRP A 37 -9.33 -8.21 -9.03
N LEU A 38 -8.49 -8.38 -8.01
CA LEU A 38 -7.86 -9.67 -7.70
C LEU A 38 -8.91 -10.74 -7.35
N LEU A 39 -9.96 -10.37 -6.60
CA LEU A 39 -11.05 -11.28 -6.27
C LEU A 39 -11.82 -11.73 -7.52
N VAL A 40 -12.12 -10.82 -8.43
CA VAL A 40 -12.76 -11.16 -9.71
C VAL A 40 -11.86 -12.05 -10.56
N ALA A 41 -10.56 -11.74 -10.64
CA ALA A 41 -9.58 -12.52 -11.38
C ALA A 41 -9.49 -13.96 -10.85
N MET A 42 -9.38 -14.15 -9.52
CA MET A 42 -9.38 -15.48 -8.89
C MET A 42 -10.61 -16.30 -9.25
N LYS A 43 -11.81 -15.71 -9.17
CA LYS A 43 -13.07 -16.39 -9.50
C LYS A 43 -13.11 -16.80 -10.97
N LYS A 44 -12.66 -15.93 -11.87
CA LYS A 44 -12.58 -16.22 -13.31
C LYS A 44 -11.57 -17.32 -13.62
N CYS A 45 -10.40 -17.29 -13.00
CA CYS A 45 -9.41 -18.36 -13.14
C CYS A 45 -10.02 -19.71 -12.71
N SER A 46 -10.63 -19.77 -11.53
CA SER A 46 -11.25 -21.00 -11.03
C SER A 46 -12.36 -21.50 -11.96
N HIS A 47 -13.18 -20.61 -12.51
CA HIS A 47 -14.23 -20.96 -13.46
C HIS A 47 -13.65 -21.51 -14.77
N TYR A 48 -12.73 -20.79 -15.42
CA TYR A 48 -12.19 -21.22 -16.71
C TYR A 48 -11.29 -22.46 -16.61
N ALA A 49 -10.60 -22.67 -15.48
CA ALA A 49 -9.86 -23.91 -15.24
C ALA A 49 -10.78 -25.16 -15.23
N GLN A 50 -12.07 -24.99 -14.90
CA GLN A 50 -13.06 -26.07 -14.94
C GLN A 50 -13.61 -26.30 -16.36
N GLU A 51 -13.64 -25.27 -17.20
CA GLU A 51 -14.10 -25.36 -18.60
C GLU A 51 -12.98 -25.81 -19.56
N CYS A 52 -11.71 -25.67 -19.18
CA CYS A 52 -10.59 -26.10 -20.01
C CYS A 52 -10.46 -27.62 -20.08
N THR A 53 -10.35 -28.13 -21.30
CA THR A 53 -10.08 -29.54 -21.60
C THR A 53 -8.58 -29.84 -21.71
N ASP A 54 -7.77 -28.87 -22.12
CA ASP A 54 -6.32 -29.01 -22.18
C ASP A 54 -5.70 -28.97 -20.77
N PRO A 55 -4.99 -30.03 -20.34
CA PRO A 55 -4.42 -30.10 -19.00
C PRO A 55 -3.34 -29.04 -18.72
N GLN A 56 -2.54 -28.67 -19.72
CA GLN A 56 -1.49 -27.66 -19.55
C GLN A 56 -2.10 -26.27 -19.37
N VAL A 57 -3.11 -25.94 -20.19
CA VAL A 57 -3.84 -24.66 -20.08
C VAL A 57 -4.51 -24.56 -18.72
N LYS A 58 -5.19 -25.63 -18.27
CA LYS A 58 -5.80 -25.68 -16.93
C LYS A 58 -4.77 -25.39 -15.83
N GLN A 59 -3.61 -26.03 -15.87
CA GLN A 59 -2.55 -25.84 -14.87
C GLN A 59 -2.04 -24.38 -14.84
N ILE A 60 -1.91 -23.74 -16.01
CA ILE A 60 -1.51 -22.33 -16.11
C ILE A 60 -2.56 -21.42 -15.48
N ILE A 61 -3.85 -21.66 -15.77
CA ILE A 61 -4.95 -20.88 -15.20
C ILE A 61 -5.02 -21.05 -13.67
N ASP A 62 -4.87 -22.29 -13.17
CA ASP A 62 -4.84 -22.56 -11.73
C ASP A 62 -3.69 -21.82 -11.04
N ARG A 63 -2.50 -21.82 -11.65
CA ARG A 63 -1.33 -21.08 -11.14
C ARG A 63 -1.58 -19.58 -11.13
N ALA A 64 -2.22 -19.02 -12.16
CA ALA A 64 -2.60 -17.61 -12.20
C ALA A 64 -3.60 -17.27 -11.08
N GLY A 65 -4.60 -18.14 -10.85
CA GLY A 65 -5.56 -18.00 -9.74
C GLY A 65 -4.87 -17.93 -8.37
N GLN A 66 -3.94 -18.85 -8.11
CA GLN A 66 -3.16 -18.87 -6.87
C GLN A 66 -2.29 -17.62 -6.70
N MET A 67 -1.69 -17.14 -7.79
CA MET A 67 -0.92 -15.90 -7.79
C MET A 67 -1.81 -14.70 -7.41
N HIS A 68 -3.00 -14.57 -8.00
CA HIS A 68 -3.95 -13.51 -7.63
C HIS A 68 -4.38 -13.60 -6.16
N GLN A 69 -4.56 -14.80 -5.62
CA GLN A 69 -4.86 -15.01 -4.20
C GLN A 69 -3.73 -14.53 -3.29
N ARG A 70 -2.49 -14.89 -3.62
CA ARG A 70 -1.32 -14.42 -2.86
C ARG A 70 -1.26 -12.90 -2.86
N HIS A 71 -1.44 -12.25 -4.02
CA HIS A 71 -1.42 -10.78 -4.10
C HIS A 71 -2.55 -10.14 -3.30
N TYR A 72 -3.74 -10.74 -3.29
CA TYR A 72 -4.86 -10.24 -2.47
C TYR A 72 -4.50 -10.28 -0.98
N ASN A 73 -3.92 -11.39 -0.52
CA ASN A 73 -3.50 -11.55 0.87
C ASN A 73 -2.39 -10.57 1.26
N THR A 74 -1.44 -10.30 0.37
CA THR A 74 -0.41 -9.26 0.58
C THR A 74 -1.04 -7.88 0.77
N LEU A 75 -1.99 -7.49 -0.09
CA LEU A 75 -2.68 -6.21 0.06
C LEU A 75 -3.51 -6.13 1.35
N LEU A 76 -4.19 -7.23 1.71
CA LEU A 76 -4.94 -7.32 2.95
C LEU A 76 -4.06 -7.08 4.19
N GLN A 77 -2.83 -7.60 4.19
CA GLN A 77 -1.87 -7.36 5.28
C GLN A 77 -1.52 -5.88 5.41
N HIS A 78 -1.37 -5.14 4.30
CA HIS A 78 -1.13 -3.70 4.34
C HIS A 78 -2.32 -2.94 4.97
N CYS A 79 -3.55 -3.37 4.72
CA CYS A 79 -4.75 -2.76 5.34
C CYS A 79 -4.84 -2.96 6.87
N GLN A 80 -4.04 -3.86 7.46
CA GLN A 80 -4.03 -4.12 8.90
C GLN A 80 -3.07 -3.20 9.67
N THR A 81 -2.52 -2.17 9.00
CA THR A 81 -1.67 -1.17 9.64
C THR A 81 -2.44 -0.37 10.68
N ASP A 82 -1.90 -0.25 11.89
CA ASP A 82 -2.38 0.72 12.87
C ASP A 82 -1.95 2.12 12.45
N ASN A 83 -2.81 2.75 11.66
CA ASN A 83 -2.61 4.09 11.14
C ASN A 83 -2.44 5.15 12.24
N THR A 84 -3.03 4.95 13.43
CA THR A 84 -2.89 5.88 14.55
C THR A 84 -1.46 5.87 15.05
N SER A 85 -0.93 4.67 15.29
CA SER A 85 0.47 4.48 15.67
C SER A 85 1.43 4.94 14.57
N ALA A 86 1.13 4.69 13.30
CA ALA A 86 1.94 5.17 12.17
C ALA A 86 1.99 6.71 12.09
N MET A 87 0.85 7.37 12.32
CA MET A 87 0.75 8.84 12.37
C MET A 87 1.63 9.44 13.47
N ASN A 88 1.59 8.86 14.67
CA ASN A 88 2.40 9.31 15.80
C ASN A 88 3.91 9.23 15.52
N ASN A 89 4.37 8.21 14.80
CA ASN A 89 5.78 8.06 14.42
C ASN A 89 6.24 9.14 13.44
N VAL A 90 5.38 9.55 12.51
CA VAL A 90 5.70 10.65 11.59
C VAL A 90 5.79 11.98 12.36
N SER A 91 4.84 12.26 13.26
CA SER A 91 4.90 13.47 14.10
C SER A 91 6.12 13.48 15.04
N GLY A 92 6.47 12.35 15.64
CA GLY A 92 7.66 12.20 16.50
C GLY A 92 8.97 12.47 15.76
N SER A 93 9.06 12.07 14.48
CA SER A 93 10.21 12.39 13.63
C SER A 93 10.34 13.88 13.29
N MET A 94 9.21 14.61 13.26
CA MET A 94 9.20 16.07 13.05
C MET A 94 9.46 16.87 14.33
N SER A 95 9.16 16.32 15.52
CA SER A 95 9.27 17.03 16.81
C SER A 95 10.57 16.76 17.59
N ALA A 96 11.37 15.77 17.19
CA ALA A 96 12.61 15.40 17.90
C ALA A 96 13.83 16.28 17.54
N GLN A 97 13.63 17.45 16.92
CA GLN A 97 14.70 18.40 16.56
C GLN A 97 14.30 19.85 16.80
#